data_AF-A0A397ESQ6-F1
#
_entry.id   AF-A0A397ESQ6-F1
#
_cell.length_a   1.000
_cell.length_b   1.000
_cell.length_c   1.000
_cell.angle_alpha   90.00
_cell.angle_beta   90.00
_cell.angle_gamma   90.00
#
_symmetry.space_group_name_H-M   'P 1'
#
loop_
_entity.id
_entity.type
_entity.pdbx_description
1 polymer ?
#
loop_
_entity_poly.entity_id
_entity_poly.type
_entity_poly.pdbx_seq_one_letter_code
_entity_poly.pdbx_strand_id
1 'polypeptide(L)'
;MDAYCATEDKVSCTPSKKHVVIGMEAEEKLVGAGMVHLRVFQGGVSILGFHAKAGAYLDVFSPRWSNLMSIQGIATTSVFQSPCTSLTEAHWNLTHVNDRLTMADEAAADALAKDIAVRFPIVLIFRSMHVTYGNLASYFDGGPPSATNDMVVPMPGFKFIRHKNAAHALDKPKAKKAKHAASSADGSSVLYHGESVDFTSITSLEPHPVREILIPPTWSKVAASILDSMATSANRKMLVCGAKGVGKSTFSRYVVNRLLNVYPMVAYLDTDVGQPELAAPGVLSLHYITSPLLGPGYTHLEPAYRSYFFGFSSPKADPTVYMEAISALLNDYAAKDSTIPLVLNTDGWIKSMGYDLLQATLSAATPEHVVQVVALSKAKSFDVPLIDVERREFHILTPVPFEILQHVNLLVRGHISLAFQLLDQSAVYGTTPYAVVDVLAAEGTGASLMESRNNLKRKKEMT
;
A
#
# COMPACT_ATOMS: atom_id res chain seq x y z
N MET A 1 -22.90 -10.41 11.10
CA MET A 1 -21.65 -10.30 10.33
C MET A 1 -22.13 -10.07 8.92
N ASP A 2 -22.51 -8.85 8.60
CA ASP A 2 -23.37 -8.57 7.44
C ASP A 2 -22.63 -7.61 6.53
N ALA A 3 -21.79 -8.20 5.68
CA ALA A 3 -21.05 -7.49 4.64
C ALA A 3 -21.95 -7.33 3.42
N TYR A 4 -22.93 -6.41 3.48
CA TYR A 4 -23.73 -6.06 2.31
C TYR A 4 -23.95 -4.55 2.26
N CYS A 5 -23.49 -3.95 1.17
CA CYS A 5 -23.86 -2.60 0.75
C CYS A 5 -25.27 -2.69 0.16
N ALA A 6 -26.27 -2.98 1.00
CA ALA A 6 -27.67 -3.11 0.58
C ALA A 6 -28.47 -1.92 1.10
N THR A 7 -28.46 -0.84 0.32
CA THR A 7 -29.68 -0.10 0.07
C THR A 7 -30.15 -0.57 -1.30
N GLU A 8 -31.41 -0.99 -1.44
CA GLU A 8 -31.95 -1.64 -2.65
C GLU A 8 -31.70 -0.85 -3.94
N ASP A 9 -31.48 0.46 -3.81
CA ASP A 9 -31.29 1.39 -4.92
C ASP A 9 -29.84 1.56 -5.41
N LYS A 10 -28.84 1.11 -4.64
CA LYS A 10 -27.42 1.47 -4.86
C LYS A 10 -26.61 0.38 -5.56
N VAL A 11 -27.02 -0.87 -5.41
CA VAL A 11 -26.27 -2.03 -5.89
C VAL A 11 -27.18 -2.93 -6.68
N SER A 12 -26.75 -3.33 -7.86
CA SER A 12 -27.45 -4.29 -8.70
C SER A 12 -26.50 -5.31 -9.31
N CYS A 13 -27.02 -6.45 -9.76
CA CYS A 13 -26.23 -7.55 -10.30
C CYS A 13 -26.83 -8.04 -11.61
N THR A 14 -25.97 -8.41 -12.56
CA THR A 14 -26.44 -9.01 -13.80
C THR A 14 -27.08 -10.39 -13.56
N PRO A 15 -28.01 -10.84 -14.42
CA PRO A 15 -28.60 -12.18 -14.32
C PRO A 15 -27.55 -13.31 -14.30
N SER A 16 -26.42 -13.11 -15.00
CA SER A 16 -25.30 -14.05 -15.02
C SER A 16 -24.48 -14.07 -13.74
N LYS A 17 -24.73 -13.13 -12.81
CA LYS A 17 -24.02 -12.98 -11.52
C LYS A 17 -22.52 -12.69 -11.65
N LYS A 18 -22.08 -12.32 -12.85
CA LYS A 18 -20.67 -12.00 -13.15
C LYS A 18 -20.34 -10.53 -12.96
N HIS A 19 -21.34 -9.65 -12.96
CA HIS A 19 -21.14 -8.21 -12.79
C HIS A 19 -21.97 -7.70 -11.64
N VAL A 20 -21.37 -6.80 -10.86
CA VAL A 20 -22.06 -6.01 -9.86
C VAL A 20 -21.87 -4.54 -10.17
N VAL A 21 -22.98 -3.80 -10.20
CA VAL A 21 -23.01 -2.38 -10.48
C VAL A 21 -23.29 -1.64 -9.17
N ILE A 22 -22.51 -0.60 -8.89
CA ILE A 22 -22.58 0.16 -7.65
C ILE A 22 -22.62 1.65 -7.96
N GLY A 23 -23.66 2.33 -7.48
CA GLY A 23 -23.71 3.79 -7.41
C GLY A 23 -22.92 4.31 -6.22
N MET A 24 -22.28 5.45 -6.34
CA MET A 24 -21.51 6.11 -5.27
C MET A 24 -21.75 7.61 -5.27
N GLU A 25 -21.73 8.21 -4.09
CA GLU A 25 -21.67 9.66 -3.93
C GLU A 25 -20.25 10.20 -4.18
N ALA A 26 -20.14 11.49 -4.49
CA ALA A 26 -18.85 12.17 -4.45
C ALA A 26 -18.28 12.09 -3.02
N GLU A 27 -16.97 11.86 -2.90
CA GLU A 27 -16.27 11.64 -1.64
C GLU A 27 -16.62 10.35 -0.87
N GLU A 28 -17.49 9.50 -1.42
CA GLU A 28 -17.72 8.18 -0.85
C GLU A 28 -16.50 7.28 -1.04
N LYS A 29 -16.25 6.42 -0.06
CA LYS A 29 -15.11 5.50 -0.04
C LYS A 29 -15.59 4.05 0.04
N LEU A 30 -15.13 3.22 -0.89
CA LEU A 30 -15.32 1.77 -0.85
C LEU A 30 -13.99 1.08 -0.52
N VAL A 31 -13.99 0.27 0.53
CA VAL A 31 -12.85 -0.59 0.87
C VAL A 31 -13.23 -2.01 0.51
N GLY A 32 -12.39 -2.69 -0.27
CA GLY A 32 -12.69 -4.04 -0.75
C GLY A 32 -11.57 -5.02 -0.51
N ALA A 33 -11.91 -6.30 -0.34
CA ALA A 33 -10.97 -7.42 -0.24
C ALA A 33 -11.28 -8.43 -1.34
N GLY A 34 -10.26 -8.90 -2.05
CA GLY A 34 -10.39 -9.87 -3.13
C GLY A 34 -9.69 -9.43 -4.40
N MET A 35 -10.18 -9.89 -5.56
CA MET A 35 -9.76 -9.41 -6.88
C MET A 35 -10.94 -9.16 -7.81
N VAL A 36 -10.84 -8.13 -8.65
CA VAL A 36 -11.95 -7.71 -9.52
C VAL A 36 -11.45 -6.91 -10.72
N HIS A 37 -12.19 -6.99 -11.83
CA HIS A 37 -12.05 -6.02 -12.91
C HIS A 37 -13.02 -4.86 -12.68
N LEU A 38 -12.52 -3.64 -12.59
CA LEU A 38 -13.29 -2.45 -12.33
C LEU A 38 -13.38 -1.57 -13.58
N ARG A 39 -14.60 -1.20 -13.97
CA ARG A 39 -14.85 -0.18 -15.00
C ARG A 39 -15.65 0.97 -14.40
N VAL A 40 -15.20 2.20 -14.66
CA VAL A 40 -15.97 3.40 -14.33
C VAL A 40 -16.95 3.66 -15.46
N PHE A 41 -18.25 3.55 -15.19
CA PHE A 41 -19.30 3.81 -16.17
C PHE A 41 -19.66 5.30 -16.21
N GLN A 42 -19.76 5.94 -15.04
CA GLN A 42 -20.07 7.37 -14.89
C GLN A 42 -19.26 7.94 -13.72
N GLY A 43 -18.87 9.21 -13.83
CA GLY A 43 -18.10 9.92 -12.81
C GLY A 43 -16.61 9.57 -12.82
N GLY A 44 -15.97 9.62 -11.65
CA GLY A 44 -14.54 9.30 -11.51
C GLY A 44 -14.18 8.79 -10.13
N VAL A 45 -13.15 7.95 -10.06
CA VAL A 45 -12.61 7.43 -8.80
C VAL A 45 -11.09 7.51 -8.77
N SER A 46 -10.55 7.66 -7.56
CA SER A 46 -9.13 7.57 -7.25
C SER A 46 -8.84 6.24 -6.56
N ILE A 47 -7.84 5.52 -7.04
CA ILE A 47 -7.39 4.25 -6.46
C ILE A 47 -5.87 4.31 -6.35
N LEU A 48 -5.37 4.33 -5.11
CA LEU A 48 -3.92 4.44 -4.84
C LEU A 48 -3.24 5.56 -5.65
N GLY A 49 -3.89 6.72 -5.78
CA GLY A 49 -3.37 7.89 -6.50
C GLY A 49 -3.60 7.89 -8.02
N PHE A 50 -4.08 6.80 -8.62
CA PHE A 50 -4.49 6.75 -10.02
C PHE A 50 -5.93 7.23 -10.18
N HIS A 51 -6.20 8.06 -11.18
CA HIS A 51 -7.54 8.48 -11.56
C HIS A 51 -8.06 7.59 -12.69
N ALA A 52 -9.03 6.73 -12.36
CA ALA A 52 -9.59 5.78 -13.30
C ALA A 52 -10.36 6.50 -14.42
N LYS A 53 -9.97 6.23 -15.68
CA LYS A 53 -10.66 6.74 -16.86
C LYS A 53 -11.98 5.98 -17.08
N ALA A 54 -13.03 6.71 -17.45
CA ALA A 54 -14.31 6.11 -17.78
C ALA A 54 -14.22 5.17 -18.99
N GLY A 55 -14.95 4.05 -18.94
CA GLY A 55 -15.09 3.09 -20.04
C GLY A 55 -13.98 2.04 -20.16
N ALA A 56 -12.83 2.21 -19.51
CA ALA A 56 -11.75 1.22 -19.48
C ALA A 56 -11.85 0.34 -18.22
N TYR A 57 -11.54 -0.95 -18.38
CA TYR A 57 -11.39 -1.86 -17.25
C TYR A 57 -9.99 -1.76 -16.64
N LEU A 58 -9.92 -1.89 -15.31
CA LEU A 58 -8.72 -1.92 -14.50
C LEU A 58 -8.72 -3.17 -13.64
N ASP A 59 -7.57 -3.82 -13.51
CA ASP A 59 -7.40 -4.95 -12.59
C ASP A 59 -7.10 -4.42 -11.19
N VAL A 60 -7.91 -4.80 -10.21
CA VAL A 60 -7.73 -4.40 -8.81
C VAL A 60 -7.52 -5.64 -7.96
N PHE A 61 -6.38 -5.69 -7.27
CA PHE A 61 -6.02 -6.77 -6.36
C PHE A 61 -5.91 -6.25 -4.93
N SER A 62 -6.73 -6.82 -4.05
CA SER A 62 -6.82 -6.46 -2.64
C SER A 62 -6.81 -7.70 -1.73
N PRO A 63 -5.69 -8.44 -1.66
CA PRO A 63 -5.56 -9.63 -0.80
C PRO A 63 -5.96 -9.35 0.64
N ARG A 64 -6.77 -10.22 1.23
CA ARG A 64 -7.28 -10.06 2.61
C ARG A 64 -6.19 -9.93 3.67
N TRP A 65 -5.04 -10.54 3.45
CA TRP A 65 -3.89 -10.51 4.35
C TRP A 65 -2.93 -9.33 4.10
N SER A 66 -3.27 -8.45 3.15
CA SER A 66 -2.56 -7.21 2.88
C SER A 66 -3.36 -6.00 3.39
N ASN A 67 -2.79 -4.79 3.23
CA ASN A 67 -3.57 -3.57 3.37
C ASN A 67 -4.55 -3.48 2.18
N LEU A 68 -5.84 -3.43 2.49
CA LEU A 68 -6.91 -3.45 1.52
C LEU A 68 -6.97 -2.19 0.69
N MET A 69 -7.25 -2.38 -0.59
CA MET A 69 -7.47 -1.32 -1.54
C MET A 69 -8.72 -0.49 -1.19
N SER A 70 -8.56 0.81 -1.33
CA SER A 70 -9.60 1.81 -1.14
C SER A 70 -9.89 2.48 -2.48
N ILE A 71 -11.18 2.61 -2.82
CA ILE A 71 -11.69 3.25 -4.02
C ILE A 71 -12.44 4.49 -3.56
N GLN A 72 -11.88 5.67 -3.84
CA GLN A 72 -12.41 6.95 -3.41
C GLN A 72 -13.13 7.63 -4.57
N GLY A 73 -14.40 8.03 -4.38
CA GLY A 73 -15.13 8.85 -5.33
C GLY A 73 -14.50 10.23 -5.49
N ILE A 74 -14.35 10.69 -6.74
CA ILE A 74 -13.87 12.04 -7.05
C ILE A 74 -15.07 12.88 -7.46
N ALA A 75 -15.19 14.09 -6.92
CA ALA A 75 -16.16 15.06 -7.41
C ALA A 75 -15.85 15.41 -8.89
N THR A 76 -16.72 14.99 -9.81
CA THR A 76 -16.61 15.32 -11.24
C THR A 76 -17.84 16.06 -11.73
N THR A 77 -17.66 17.05 -12.59
CA THR A 77 -18.76 17.74 -13.27
C THR A 77 -19.30 16.98 -14.48
N SER A 78 -18.59 15.93 -14.90
CA SER A 78 -18.97 15.11 -16.05
C SER A 78 -20.07 14.12 -15.70
N VAL A 79 -21.18 14.22 -16.41
CA VAL A 79 -22.28 13.25 -16.42
C VAL A 79 -22.20 12.30 -17.62
N PHE A 80 -21.04 12.22 -18.28
CA PHE A 80 -20.87 11.35 -19.44
C PHE A 80 -20.83 9.89 -19.00
N GLN A 81 -21.62 9.06 -19.69
CA GLN A 81 -21.66 7.62 -19.52
C GLN A 81 -20.74 6.96 -20.54
N SER A 82 -19.99 5.96 -20.10
CA SER A 82 -19.01 5.22 -20.91
C SER A 82 -19.34 3.73 -20.95
N PRO A 83 -20.34 3.32 -21.77
CA PRO A 83 -20.68 1.91 -21.96
C PRO A 83 -19.53 1.13 -22.60
N CYS A 84 -19.59 -0.19 -22.52
CA CYS A 84 -18.60 -1.08 -23.13
C CYS A 84 -18.78 -1.01 -24.64
N THR A 85 -17.72 -0.69 -25.36
CA THR A 85 -17.73 -0.60 -26.82
C THR A 85 -16.93 -1.73 -27.44
N SER A 86 -17.05 -1.90 -28.76
CA SER A 86 -16.15 -2.79 -29.52
C SER A 86 -14.68 -2.40 -29.39
N LEU A 87 -14.38 -1.11 -29.17
CA LEU A 87 -13.02 -0.65 -28.88
C LEU A 87 -12.55 -1.11 -27.48
N THR A 88 -13.43 -1.01 -26.47
CA THR A 88 -13.17 -1.53 -25.12
C THR A 88 -12.87 -3.03 -25.18
N GLU A 89 -13.67 -3.79 -25.92
CA GLU A 89 -13.47 -5.22 -26.15
C GLU A 89 -12.15 -5.52 -26.87
N ALA A 90 -11.86 -4.81 -27.96
CA ALA A 90 -10.62 -4.99 -28.71
C ALA A 90 -9.38 -4.74 -27.84
N HIS A 91 -9.37 -3.65 -27.07
CA HIS A 91 -8.29 -3.35 -26.14
C HIS A 91 -8.17 -4.40 -25.03
N TRP A 92 -9.28 -4.83 -24.45
CA TRP A 92 -9.29 -5.87 -23.40
C TRP A 92 -8.67 -7.19 -23.89
N ASN A 93 -9.02 -7.59 -25.11
CA ASN A 93 -8.55 -8.85 -25.68
C ASN A 93 -7.04 -8.86 -25.98
N LEU A 94 -6.35 -7.71 -26.01
CA LEU A 94 -4.90 -7.63 -26.16
C LEU A 94 -4.15 -8.16 -24.93
N THR A 95 -4.70 -7.95 -23.73
CA THR A 95 -4.04 -8.27 -22.46
C THR A 95 -4.70 -9.45 -21.73
N HIS A 96 -5.96 -9.76 -22.03
CA HIS A 96 -6.78 -10.74 -21.28
C HIS A 96 -7.30 -11.87 -22.18
N VAL A 97 -6.39 -12.54 -22.91
CA VAL A 97 -6.71 -13.57 -23.92
C VAL A 97 -7.62 -14.70 -23.39
N ASN A 98 -7.43 -15.08 -22.13
CA ASN A 98 -8.15 -16.18 -21.46
C ASN A 98 -9.35 -15.69 -20.62
N ASP A 99 -9.65 -14.40 -20.62
CA ASP A 99 -10.70 -13.78 -19.82
C ASP A 99 -11.46 -12.75 -20.66
N ARG A 100 -12.04 -13.20 -21.78
CA ARG A 100 -12.67 -12.32 -22.78
C ARG A 100 -13.98 -11.70 -22.28
N LEU A 101 -14.30 -10.51 -22.81
CA LEU A 101 -15.60 -9.89 -22.57
C LEU A 101 -16.69 -10.64 -23.33
N THR A 102 -17.88 -10.71 -22.75
CA THR A 102 -19.09 -11.19 -23.44
C THR A 102 -20.00 -10.00 -23.63
N MET A 103 -20.16 -9.51 -24.86
CA MET A 103 -20.90 -8.27 -25.13
C MET A 103 -22.36 -8.29 -24.63
N ALA A 104 -23.00 -9.46 -24.56
CA ALA A 104 -24.32 -9.60 -23.96
C ALA A 104 -24.33 -9.34 -22.43
N ASP A 105 -23.34 -9.88 -21.71
CA ASP A 105 -23.18 -9.63 -20.27
C ASP A 105 -22.81 -8.16 -20.01
N GLU A 106 -21.92 -7.59 -20.84
CA GLU A 106 -21.54 -6.18 -20.74
C GLU A 106 -22.72 -5.24 -21.02
N ALA A 107 -23.55 -5.54 -22.02
CA ALA A 107 -24.75 -4.76 -22.32
C ALA A 107 -25.78 -4.83 -21.18
N ALA A 108 -25.92 -5.99 -20.53
CA ALA A 108 -26.75 -6.12 -19.34
C ALA A 108 -26.22 -5.30 -18.16
N ALA A 109 -24.90 -5.30 -17.94
CA ALA A 109 -24.26 -4.47 -16.92
C ALA A 109 -24.43 -2.96 -17.21
N ASP A 110 -24.26 -2.54 -18.47
CA ASP A 110 -24.46 -1.15 -18.89
C ASP A 110 -25.92 -0.69 -18.73
N ALA A 111 -26.91 -1.57 -18.97
CA ALA A 111 -28.32 -1.26 -18.75
C ALA A 111 -28.63 -0.99 -17.26
N LEU A 112 -28.09 -1.82 -16.36
CA LEU A 112 -28.18 -1.61 -14.91
C LEU A 112 -27.46 -0.33 -14.47
N ALA A 113 -26.27 -0.09 -15.05
CA ALA A 113 -25.49 1.12 -14.75
C ALA A 113 -26.21 2.38 -15.18
N LYS A 114 -26.91 2.37 -16.32
CA LYS A 114 -27.73 3.49 -16.79
C LYS A 114 -28.90 3.81 -15.86
N ASP A 115 -29.54 2.80 -15.28
CA ASP A 115 -30.62 2.98 -14.31
C ASP A 115 -30.10 3.59 -12.99
N ILE A 116 -28.99 3.07 -12.47
CA ILE A 116 -28.34 3.58 -11.25
C ILE A 116 -27.80 5.00 -11.45
N ALA A 117 -27.29 5.31 -12.65
CA ALA A 117 -26.71 6.61 -13.00
C ALA A 117 -27.69 7.79 -12.91
N VAL A 118 -29.00 7.55 -12.90
CA VAL A 118 -30.03 8.59 -12.67
C VAL A 118 -29.99 9.11 -11.23
N ARG A 119 -29.50 8.28 -10.30
CA ARG A 119 -29.55 8.52 -8.84
C ARG A 119 -28.20 8.84 -8.24
N PHE A 120 -27.11 8.38 -8.87
CA PHE A 120 -25.76 8.52 -8.33
C PHE A 120 -24.82 9.23 -9.31
N PRO A 121 -23.99 10.18 -8.83
CA PRO A 121 -23.03 10.87 -9.68
C PRO A 121 -21.91 9.96 -10.19
N ILE A 122 -21.58 8.90 -9.45
CA ILE A 122 -20.55 7.92 -9.81
C ILE A 122 -21.20 6.55 -9.94
N VAL A 123 -20.89 5.82 -11.00
CA VAL A 123 -21.36 4.44 -11.21
C VAL A 123 -20.20 3.57 -11.63
N LEU A 124 -19.99 2.50 -10.87
CA LEU A 124 -18.92 1.53 -11.05
C LEU A 124 -19.49 0.18 -11.46
N ILE A 125 -18.80 -0.50 -12.38
CA ILE A 125 -19.09 -1.87 -12.79
C ILE A 125 -17.93 -2.75 -12.34
N PHE A 126 -18.23 -3.75 -11.53
CA PHE A 126 -17.31 -4.74 -11.01
C PHE A 126 -17.57 -6.07 -11.71
N ARG A 127 -16.63 -6.54 -12.53
CA ARG A 127 -16.69 -7.81 -13.24
C ARG A 127 -15.83 -8.87 -12.55
N SER A 128 -16.36 -10.08 -12.43
CA SER A 128 -15.66 -11.27 -11.95
C SER A 128 -14.34 -11.49 -12.67
N MET A 129 -13.27 -11.68 -11.92
CA MET A 129 -11.96 -12.04 -12.47
C MET A 129 -11.76 -13.55 -12.43
N HIS A 130 -11.25 -14.13 -13.52
CA HIS A 130 -10.90 -15.54 -13.54
C HIS A 130 -9.75 -15.86 -12.58
N VAL A 131 -9.90 -16.94 -11.81
CA VAL A 131 -8.84 -17.41 -10.91
C VAL A 131 -7.72 -18.05 -11.74
N THR A 132 -6.49 -17.63 -11.48
CA THR A 132 -5.25 -18.14 -12.05
C THR A 132 -4.25 -18.36 -10.92
N TYR A 133 -3.14 -19.07 -11.19
CA TYR A 133 -2.07 -19.19 -10.20
C TYR A 133 -1.50 -17.83 -9.76
N GLY A 134 -1.46 -16.84 -10.67
CA GLY A 134 -0.92 -15.51 -10.39
C GLY A 134 -1.78 -14.67 -9.46
N ASN A 135 -3.10 -14.90 -9.43
CA ASN A 135 -4.04 -14.11 -8.62
C ASN A 135 -4.71 -14.90 -7.49
N LEU A 136 -4.37 -16.18 -7.30
CA LEU A 136 -4.92 -17.02 -6.23
C LEU A 136 -4.75 -16.39 -4.83
N ALA A 137 -3.64 -15.68 -4.63
CA ALA A 137 -3.37 -14.91 -3.41
C ALA A 137 -4.35 -13.73 -3.18
N SER A 138 -5.09 -13.32 -4.20
CA SER A 138 -6.13 -12.29 -4.07
C SER A 138 -7.53 -12.90 -4.10
N TYR A 139 -7.67 -14.21 -4.32
CA TYR A 139 -8.98 -14.84 -4.39
C TYR A 139 -9.64 -14.85 -3.01
N PHE A 140 -10.87 -14.36 -2.96
CA PHE A 140 -11.69 -14.39 -1.76
C PHE A 140 -12.97 -15.17 -2.05
N ASP A 141 -13.01 -16.42 -1.59
CA ASP A 141 -14.19 -17.26 -1.73
C ASP A 141 -15.32 -16.72 -0.85
N GLY A 142 -16.45 -16.40 -1.48
CA GLY A 142 -17.70 -16.31 -0.77
C GLY A 142 -18.35 -17.66 -0.97
N GLY A 143 -18.42 -18.48 0.09
CA GLY A 143 -19.07 -19.79 0.03
C GLY A 143 -20.41 -19.75 -0.71
N PRO A 144 -20.86 -20.89 -1.26
CA PRO A 144 -21.99 -20.94 -2.17
C PRO A 144 -23.19 -20.19 -1.58
N PRO A 145 -23.93 -19.42 -2.38
CA PRO A 145 -25.13 -18.73 -1.88
C PRO A 145 -26.03 -19.76 -1.21
N SER A 146 -26.38 -19.55 0.06
CA SER A 146 -27.42 -20.38 0.67
C SER A 146 -28.67 -20.20 -0.19
N ALA A 147 -29.32 -21.30 -0.56
CA ALA A 147 -30.49 -21.32 -1.45
C ALA A 147 -31.74 -20.59 -0.89
N THR A 148 -31.58 -19.76 0.14
CA THR A 148 -32.64 -19.24 1.00
C THR A 148 -32.68 -17.72 1.09
N ASN A 149 -31.75 -16.97 0.46
CA ASN A 149 -31.75 -15.50 0.50
C ASN A 149 -31.52 -14.89 -0.90
N ASP A 150 -32.60 -14.74 -1.66
CA ASP A 150 -32.62 -14.03 -2.95
C ASP A 150 -32.23 -12.53 -2.85
N MET A 151 -32.09 -11.99 -1.64
CA MET A 151 -31.65 -10.61 -1.40
C MET A 151 -30.12 -10.42 -1.40
N VAL A 152 -29.34 -11.49 -1.56
CA VAL A 152 -27.86 -11.43 -1.51
C VAL A 152 -27.29 -11.35 -2.91
N VAL A 153 -26.74 -10.19 -3.28
CA VAL A 153 -25.94 -10.03 -4.51
C VAL A 153 -24.64 -10.82 -4.38
N PRO A 154 -24.42 -11.88 -5.18
CA PRO A 154 -23.18 -12.64 -5.15
C PRO A 154 -22.08 -11.80 -5.78
N MET A 155 -21.24 -11.19 -4.94
CA MET A 155 -20.05 -10.52 -5.44
C MET A 155 -18.99 -11.55 -5.87
N PRO A 156 -18.46 -11.45 -7.09
CA PRO A 156 -17.52 -12.41 -7.64
C PRO A 156 -16.09 -12.18 -7.11
N GLY A 157 -15.67 -12.94 -6.11
CA GLY A 157 -14.28 -12.95 -5.64
C GLY A 157 -13.79 -11.66 -4.95
N PHE A 158 -14.65 -10.64 -4.79
CA PHE A 158 -14.34 -9.34 -4.18
C PHE A 158 -15.45 -8.90 -3.21
N LYS A 159 -15.13 -8.61 -1.95
CA LYS A 159 -16.11 -8.22 -0.93
C LYS A 159 -15.80 -6.83 -0.39
N PHE A 160 -16.82 -6.00 -0.26
CA PHE A 160 -16.69 -4.70 0.39
C PHE A 160 -16.77 -4.82 1.90
N ILE A 161 -15.97 -4.01 2.58
CA ILE A 161 -15.95 -3.92 4.03
C ILE A 161 -16.70 -2.67 4.45
N ARG A 162 -17.78 -2.89 5.20
CA ARG A 162 -18.52 -1.81 5.85
C ARG A 162 -17.86 -1.47 7.17
N HIS A 163 -17.26 -0.28 7.26
CA HIS A 163 -16.89 0.28 8.56
C HIS A 163 -18.18 0.62 9.32
N LYS A 164 -18.28 0.19 10.59
CA LYS A 164 -19.38 0.65 11.45
C LYS A 164 -19.17 2.13 11.70
N ASN A 165 -20.09 2.98 11.22
CA ASN A 165 -20.13 4.38 11.62
C ASN A 165 -20.27 4.43 13.16
N ALA A 166 -19.26 4.95 13.85
CA ALA A 166 -19.32 5.16 15.31
C ALA A 166 -20.38 6.20 15.72
N ALA A 167 -20.96 6.92 14.76
CA ALA A 167 -21.87 8.05 14.99
C ALA A 167 -23.34 7.69 15.25
N HIS A 168 -23.77 6.43 15.12
CA HIS A 168 -25.19 6.02 15.29
C HIS A 168 -25.46 5.09 16.48
N ALA A 169 -24.54 5.00 17.45
CA ALA A 169 -24.73 4.17 18.66
C ALA A 169 -25.30 4.93 19.87
N LEU A 170 -25.88 6.12 19.67
CA LEU A 170 -26.60 6.88 20.70
C LEU A 170 -28.10 6.84 20.36
N ASP A 171 -28.76 5.74 20.73
CA ASP A 171 -30.14 5.70 21.23
C ASP A 171 -30.71 4.28 21.11
N LYS A 172 -30.47 3.46 22.14
CA LYS A 172 -31.44 2.46 22.57
C LYS A 172 -31.51 2.46 24.11
N PRO A 173 -32.70 2.61 24.70
CA PRO A 173 -32.84 2.59 26.15
C PRO A 173 -32.57 1.18 26.69
N LYS A 174 -31.62 1.06 27.62
CA LYS A 174 -31.24 -0.21 28.26
C LYS A 174 -32.30 -0.63 29.28
N ALA A 175 -32.92 -1.80 29.06
CA ALA A 175 -33.73 -2.47 30.08
C ALA A 175 -32.81 -3.04 31.19
N LYS A 176 -33.15 -2.74 32.45
CA LYS A 176 -32.41 -3.14 33.66
C LYS A 176 -32.59 -4.63 33.99
N LYS A 177 -31.51 -5.31 34.35
CA LYS A 177 -31.47 -6.27 35.47
C LYS A 177 -30.12 -6.18 36.21
N ALA A 178 -30.21 -6.19 37.54
CA ALA A 178 -29.15 -6.13 38.56
C ALA A 178 -28.67 -7.56 38.92
N LYS A 179 -27.61 -7.87 39.67
CA LYS A 179 -26.57 -7.16 40.44
C LYS A 179 -25.47 -8.20 40.81
N HIS A 180 -24.29 -7.69 41.21
CA HIS A 180 -23.10 -8.31 41.84
C HIS A 180 -21.93 -8.64 40.90
N ALA A 181 -20.66 -8.29 41.17
CA ALA A 181 -19.99 -7.18 41.88
C ALA A 181 -18.48 -7.27 41.53
N ALA A 182 -17.79 -6.13 41.62
CA ALA A 182 -16.33 -5.90 41.61
C ALA A 182 -15.61 -5.61 40.26
N SER A 183 -15.08 -4.39 40.20
CA SER A 183 -14.25 -3.66 39.22
C SER A 183 -12.79 -4.18 39.17
N SER A 184 -11.93 -3.94 38.15
CA SER A 184 -11.74 -2.73 37.33
C SER A 184 -10.84 -2.98 36.07
N ALA A 185 -11.11 -2.15 35.05
CA ALA A 185 -10.20 -1.52 34.07
C ALA A 185 -9.59 -2.31 32.87
N ASP A 186 -10.20 -2.01 31.72
CA ASP A 186 -9.67 -1.87 30.36
C ASP A 186 -9.27 -3.14 29.56
N GLY A 187 -10.16 -3.49 28.62
CA GLY A 187 -10.04 -4.64 27.74
C GLY A 187 -11.38 -4.89 27.05
N SER A 188 -11.49 -4.49 25.78
CA SER A 188 -12.68 -4.75 24.95
C SER A 188 -12.82 -6.26 24.72
N SER A 189 -13.68 -6.92 25.49
CA SER A 189 -13.99 -8.34 25.36
C SER A 189 -15.12 -8.56 24.35
N VAL A 190 -14.92 -9.53 23.46
CA VAL A 190 -15.93 -10.02 22.51
C VAL A 190 -16.61 -11.24 23.14
N LEU A 191 -17.93 -11.18 23.32
CA LEU A 191 -18.76 -12.32 23.75
C LEU A 191 -19.20 -13.13 22.53
N TYR A 192 -18.91 -14.44 22.55
CA TYR A 192 -19.42 -15.43 21.59
C TYR A 192 -20.52 -16.27 22.24
N HIS A 193 -21.64 -16.44 21.53
CA HIS A 193 -22.58 -17.53 21.78
C HIS A 193 -22.68 -18.38 20.51
N GLY A 194 -22.39 -19.67 20.65
CA GLY A 194 -22.66 -20.69 19.65
C GLY A 194 -22.20 -22.05 20.14
N GLU A 195 -23.14 -22.95 20.40
CA GLU A 195 -22.84 -24.38 20.35
C GLU A 195 -22.71 -24.79 18.89
N SER A 196 -21.62 -25.51 18.63
CA SER A 196 -21.05 -25.92 17.35
C SER A 196 -21.74 -27.15 16.79
N VAL A 197 -21.85 -27.22 15.45
CA VAL A 197 -21.74 -28.50 14.73
C VAL A 197 -20.84 -28.33 13.50
N ASP A 198 -19.58 -28.70 13.72
CA ASP A 198 -18.49 -29.18 12.85
C ASP A 198 -18.49 -28.95 11.32
N PHE A 199 -17.47 -28.19 10.89
CA PHE A 199 -16.43 -28.66 9.96
C PHE A 199 -15.05 -28.12 10.41
N THR A 200 -14.08 -29.01 10.59
CA THR A 200 -12.71 -28.72 11.04
C THR A 200 -11.74 -28.69 9.84
N SER A 201 -11.36 -27.49 9.38
CA SER A 201 -10.04 -27.13 8.83
C SER A 201 -10.12 -25.71 8.24
N ILE A 202 -9.15 -24.83 8.57
CA ILE A 202 -9.04 -23.36 8.35
C ILE A 202 -9.56 -22.44 9.48
N THR A 203 -10.31 -22.95 10.45
CA THR A 203 -10.72 -22.20 11.65
C THR A 203 -9.60 -21.90 12.67
N SER A 204 -8.32 -22.18 12.36
CA SER A 204 -7.17 -21.98 13.27
C SER A 204 -6.30 -20.73 12.99
N LEU A 205 -6.81 -19.73 12.27
CA LEU A 205 -6.15 -18.42 12.15
C LEU A 205 -7.03 -17.36 12.82
N GLU A 206 -6.70 -16.99 14.06
CA GLU A 206 -7.27 -15.86 14.78
C GLU A 206 -7.35 -14.56 13.92
N PRO A 207 -8.27 -13.63 14.23
CA PRO A 207 -8.72 -12.62 13.28
C PRO A 207 -7.59 -11.63 13.02
N HIS A 208 -6.94 -11.74 11.86
CA HIS A 208 -6.08 -10.66 11.41
C HIS A 208 -6.96 -9.40 11.29
N PRO A 209 -6.67 -8.32 12.04
CA PRO A 209 -7.39 -7.08 11.86
C PRO A 209 -7.19 -6.66 10.42
N VAL A 210 -8.29 -6.59 9.68
CA VAL A 210 -8.25 -6.12 8.30
C VAL A 210 -7.83 -4.66 8.32
N ARG A 211 -6.81 -4.31 7.55
CA ARG A 211 -6.24 -2.95 7.49
C ARG A 211 -6.54 -2.35 6.14
N GLU A 212 -6.95 -1.09 6.12
CA GLU A 212 -7.05 -0.31 4.90
C GLU A 212 -5.66 0.22 4.51
N ILE A 213 -5.39 0.33 3.20
CA ILE A 213 -4.27 1.14 2.73
C ILE A 213 -4.55 2.63 2.99
N LEU A 214 -3.73 3.24 3.82
CA LEU A 214 -3.85 4.67 4.14
C LEU A 214 -2.69 5.42 3.49
N ILE A 215 -3.02 6.46 2.73
CA ILE A 215 -2.06 7.41 2.18
C ILE A 215 -2.10 8.66 3.04
N PRO A 216 -1.06 8.94 3.84
CA PRO A 216 -1.01 10.14 4.66
C PRO A 216 -1.09 11.41 3.81
N PRO A 217 -1.71 12.50 4.32
CA PRO A 217 -1.71 13.79 3.61
C PRO A 217 -0.32 14.30 3.25
N THR A 218 0.70 13.99 4.07
CA THR A 218 2.10 14.32 3.80
C THR A 218 2.63 13.64 2.54
N TRP A 219 2.25 12.38 2.29
CA TRP A 219 2.63 11.66 1.08
C TRP A 219 1.99 12.29 -0.15
N SER A 220 0.71 12.66 -0.07
CA SER A 220 0.00 13.35 -1.14
C SER A 220 0.61 14.71 -1.48
N LYS A 221 1.02 15.49 -0.47
CA LYS A 221 1.69 16.78 -0.65
C LYS A 221 3.06 16.63 -1.33
N VAL A 222 3.88 15.70 -0.86
CA VAL A 222 5.20 15.43 -1.46
C VAL A 222 5.05 14.92 -2.89
N ALA A 223 4.14 13.99 -3.16
CA ALA A 223 3.87 13.52 -4.50
C ALA A 223 3.43 14.67 -5.44
N ALA A 224 2.55 15.57 -4.98
CA ALA A 224 2.17 16.74 -5.77
C ALA A 224 3.37 17.64 -6.09
N SER A 225 4.20 17.97 -5.09
CA SER A 225 5.42 18.77 -5.27
C SER A 225 6.38 18.16 -6.30
N ILE A 226 6.57 16.84 -6.25
CA ILE A 226 7.41 16.11 -7.21
C ILE A 226 6.82 16.19 -8.62
N LEU A 227 5.51 15.97 -8.78
CA LEU A 227 4.83 16.05 -10.08
C LEU A 227 4.95 17.46 -10.69
N ASP A 228 4.74 18.51 -9.90
CA ASP A 228 4.82 19.90 -10.34
C ASP A 228 6.24 20.27 -10.77
N SER A 229 7.25 19.85 -10.01
CA SER A 229 8.67 20.02 -10.37
C SER A 229 9.01 19.26 -11.66
N MET A 230 8.65 17.98 -11.76
CA MET A 230 8.91 17.15 -12.94
C MET A 230 8.24 17.70 -14.22
N ALA A 231 7.09 18.37 -14.10
CA ALA A 231 6.40 18.97 -15.24
C ALA A 231 7.22 20.07 -15.93
N THR A 232 8.09 20.76 -15.18
CA THR A 232 8.91 21.88 -15.69
C THR A 232 10.39 21.56 -15.79
N SER A 233 10.86 20.53 -15.09
CA SER A 233 12.25 20.12 -15.08
C SER A 233 12.63 19.19 -16.24
N ALA A 234 13.88 19.30 -16.67
CA ALA A 234 14.52 18.35 -17.58
C ALA A 234 14.98 17.06 -16.88
N ASN A 235 15.17 17.07 -15.54
CA ASN A 235 15.63 15.92 -14.77
C ASN A 235 14.48 15.27 -13.99
N ARG A 236 13.70 14.40 -14.63
CA ARG A 236 12.50 13.80 -14.02
C ARG A 236 12.77 12.53 -13.21
N LYS A 237 13.88 12.48 -12.50
CA LYS A 237 14.31 11.30 -11.72
C LYS A 237 14.02 11.50 -10.24
N MET A 238 13.34 10.55 -9.62
CA MET A 238 13.19 10.48 -8.16
C MET A 238 13.73 9.17 -7.60
N LEU A 239 14.31 9.23 -6.41
CA LEU A 239 14.79 8.05 -5.69
C LEU A 239 14.09 7.95 -4.34
N VAL A 240 13.57 6.76 -4.01
CA VAL A 240 12.93 6.46 -2.74
C VAL A 240 13.85 5.58 -1.90
N CYS A 241 14.17 6.04 -0.68
CA CYS A 241 15.04 5.35 0.28
C CYS A 241 14.42 5.30 1.68
N GLY A 242 14.93 4.42 2.55
CA GLY A 242 14.24 4.09 3.80
C GLY A 242 14.54 2.68 4.32
N ALA A 243 14.39 2.45 5.62
CA ALA A 243 14.61 1.13 6.20
C ALA A 243 13.62 0.07 5.68
N LYS A 244 13.85 -1.20 6.01
CA LYS A 244 12.89 -2.27 5.70
C LYS A 244 11.53 -2.03 6.38
N GLY A 245 10.46 -2.18 5.60
CA GLY A 245 9.07 -2.14 6.08
C GLY A 245 8.56 -0.75 6.51
N VAL A 246 9.16 0.34 6.02
CA VAL A 246 8.70 1.71 6.30
C VAL A 246 7.65 2.24 5.31
N GLY A 247 7.43 1.51 4.20
CA GLY A 247 6.44 1.88 3.18
C GLY A 247 6.99 2.37 1.84
N LYS A 248 8.29 2.20 1.55
CA LYS A 248 8.94 2.63 0.29
C LYS A 248 8.21 2.18 -0.97
N SER A 249 7.97 0.89 -1.12
CA SER A 249 7.33 0.35 -2.33
C SER A 249 5.88 0.81 -2.45
N THR A 250 5.18 0.99 -1.32
CA THR A 250 3.83 1.59 -1.30
C THR A 250 3.84 3.05 -1.77
N PHE A 251 4.78 3.87 -1.29
CA PHE A 251 4.93 5.25 -1.75
C PHE A 251 5.33 5.30 -3.23
N SER A 252 6.22 4.41 -3.66
CA SER A 252 6.67 4.32 -5.05
C SER A 252 5.49 3.96 -5.98
N ARG A 253 4.68 2.95 -5.62
CA ARG A 253 3.42 2.63 -6.33
C ARG A 253 2.48 3.82 -6.40
N TYR A 254 2.29 4.53 -5.27
CA TYR A 254 1.45 5.71 -5.21
C TYR A 254 1.93 6.81 -6.18
N VAL A 255 3.23 7.08 -6.24
CA VAL A 255 3.78 8.11 -7.16
C VAL A 255 3.74 7.65 -8.62
N VAL A 256 4.06 6.39 -8.92
CA VAL A 256 3.89 5.82 -10.28
C VAL A 256 2.46 6.01 -10.76
N ASN A 257 1.48 5.62 -9.94
CA ASN A 257 0.05 5.78 -10.24
C ASN A 257 -0.34 7.25 -10.45
N ARG A 258 0.21 8.17 -9.65
CA ARG A 258 -0.01 9.61 -9.81
C ARG A 258 0.58 10.14 -11.12
N LEU A 259 1.80 9.71 -11.48
CA LEU A 259 2.47 10.08 -12.71
C LEU A 259 1.72 9.57 -13.95
N LEU A 260 1.15 8.36 -13.90
CA LEU A 260 0.35 7.79 -14.99
C LEU A 260 -0.95 8.56 -15.29
N ASN A 261 -1.37 9.49 -14.42
CA ASN A 261 -2.46 10.41 -14.72
C ASN A 261 -2.05 11.51 -15.71
N VAL A 262 -0.75 11.79 -15.82
CA VAL A 262 -0.18 12.92 -16.58
C VAL A 262 0.68 12.43 -17.74
N TYR A 263 1.45 11.36 -17.51
CA TYR A 263 2.37 10.77 -18.47
C TYR A 263 1.80 9.45 -19.00
N PRO A 264 2.01 9.14 -20.29
CA PRO A 264 1.56 7.86 -20.87
C PRO A 264 2.35 6.65 -20.34
N MET A 265 3.53 6.90 -19.76
CA MET A 265 4.46 5.87 -19.32
C MET A 265 5.35 6.42 -18.20
N VAL A 266 5.74 5.54 -17.27
CA VAL A 266 6.67 5.84 -16.18
C VAL A 266 7.77 4.78 -16.17
N ALA A 267 9.02 5.21 -16.12
CA ALA A 267 10.14 4.30 -15.91
C ALA A 267 10.22 3.93 -14.42
N TYR A 268 10.43 2.65 -14.12
CA TYR A 268 10.57 2.14 -12.76
C TYR A 268 11.83 1.29 -12.66
N LEU A 269 12.80 1.74 -11.88
CA LEU A 269 14.03 1.00 -11.64
C LEU A 269 14.01 0.49 -10.21
N ASP A 270 13.94 -0.83 -10.06
CA ASP A 270 13.93 -1.49 -8.76
C ASP A 270 15.30 -2.09 -8.46
N THR A 271 15.92 -1.61 -7.38
CA THR A 271 17.18 -2.15 -6.86
C THR A 271 16.97 -3.03 -5.63
N ASP A 272 15.74 -3.18 -5.11
CA ASP A 272 15.47 -4.10 -3.99
C ASP A 272 15.43 -5.55 -4.47
N VAL A 273 16.59 -6.21 -4.47
CA VAL A 273 16.71 -7.63 -4.81
C VAL A 273 16.05 -8.57 -3.80
N GLY A 274 15.69 -8.09 -2.60
CA GLY A 274 15.05 -8.89 -1.57
C GLY A 274 13.54 -9.01 -1.75
N GLN A 275 12.90 -7.89 -2.05
CA GLN A 275 11.45 -7.81 -2.28
C GLN A 275 11.14 -6.84 -3.44
N PRO A 276 11.46 -7.22 -4.68
CA PRO A 276 11.16 -6.41 -5.84
C PRO A 276 9.64 -6.27 -6.06
N GLU A 277 9.23 -5.18 -6.69
CA GLU A 277 7.83 -4.86 -6.97
C GLU A 277 7.31 -5.65 -8.19
N LEU A 278 8.05 -5.64 -9.31
CA LEU A 278 7.60 -6.16 -10.62
C LEU A 278 8.33 -7.43 -11.08
N ALA A 279 9.35 -7.86 -10.35
CA ALA A 279 10.23 -8.96 -10.72
C ALA A 279 10.26 -10.07 -9.66
N ALA A 280 10.92 -11.19 -9.99
CA ALA A 280 11.21 -12.23 -9.00
C ALA A 280 12.34 -11.78 -8.05
N PRO A 281 12.40 -12.29 -6.81
CA PRO A 281 13.53 -12.03 -5.90
C PRO A 281 14.89 -12.36 -6.53
N GLY A 282 15.91 -11.58 -6.17
CA GLY A 282 17.26 -11.70 -6.72
C GLY A 282 17.45 -10.98 -8.06
N VAL A 283 16.50 -10.15 -8.49
CA VAL A 283 16.55 -9.43 -9.77
C VAL A 283 16.58 -7.92 -9.53
N LEU A 284 17.49 -7.23 -10.21
CA LEU A 284 17.39 -5.78 -10.44
C LEU A 284 16.73 -5.56 -11.80
N SER A 285 15.85 -4.57 -11.91
CA SER A 285 15.04 -4.43 -13.12
C SER A 285 14.69 -2.99 -13.46
N LEU A 286 14.58 -2.73 -14.76
CA LEU A 286 14.04 -1.51 -15.35
C LEU A 286 12.77 -1.86 -16.12
N HIS A 287 11.66 -1.24 -15.72
CA HIS A 287 10.34 -1.40 -16.31
C HIS A 287 9.86 -0.06 -16.91
N TYR A 288 8.99 -0.15 -17.90
CA TYR A 288 8.29 0.98 -18.49
C TYR A 288 6.80 0.75 -18.35
N ILE A 289 6.26 1.27 -17.26
CA ILE A 289 4.91 1.00 -16.79
C ILE A 289 3.94 1.89 -17.55
N THR A 290 2.89 1.28 -18.12
CA THR A 290 1.79 1.99 -18.82
C THR A 290 0.42 1.77 -18.18
N SER A 291 0.35 0.88 -17.19
CA SER A 291 -0.88 0.50 -16.48
C SER A 291 -0.70 0.72 -14.98
N PRO A 292 -1.75 1.12 -14.24
CA PRO A 292 -1.60 1.43 -12.82
C PRO A 292 -1.31 0.18 -11.98
N LEU A 293 -0.47 0.35 -10.95
CA LEU A 293 -0.09 -0.69 -10.00
C LEU A 293 -1.12 -0.75 -8.86
N LEU A 294 -2.21 -1.49 -9.07
CA LEU A 294 -3.37 -1.55 -8.15
C LEU A 294 -3.41 -2.86 -7.34
N GLY A 295 -2.28 -3.22 -6.74
CA GLY A 295 -2.15 -4.37 -5.86
C GLY A 295 -0.78 -4.48 -5.22
N PRO A 296 -0.51 -5.49 -4.38
CA PRO A 296 0.84 -5.85 -3.92
C PRO A 296 1.74 -6.34 -5.08
N GLY A 297 3.06 -6.16 -5.01
CA GLY A 297 4.00 -6.49 -6.10
C GLY A 297 3.80 -7.84 -6.79
N TYR A 298 3.53 -8.90 -6.02
CA TYR A 298 3.30 -10.24 -6.58
C TYR A 298 2.05 -10.37 -7.47
N THR A 299 1.15 -9.39 -7.50
CA THR A 299 -0.08 -9.44 -8.31
C THR A 299 0.09 -8.85 -9.71
N HIS A 300 1.26 -8.30 -10.03
CA HIS A 300 1.47 -7.56 -11.26
C HIS A 300 2.91 -7.70 -11.77
N LEU A 301 3.47 -8.90 -11.62
CA LEU A 301 4.75 -9.26 -12.24
C LEU A 301 4.64 -9.13 -13.76
N GLU A 302 5.60 -8.44 -14.37
CA GLU A 302 5.64 -8.24 -15.82
C GLU A 302 7.07 -8.37 -16.36
N PRO A 303 7.26 -8.69 -17.65
CA PRO A 303 8.59 -8.69 -18.26
C PRO A 303 9.25 -7.32 -18.15
N ALA A 304 10.46 -7.28 -17.58
CA ALA A 304 11.27 -6.07 -17.55
C ALA A 304 11.75 -5.69 -18.96
N TYR A 305 11.94 -4.39 -19.21
CA TYR A 305 12.63 -3.93 -20.41
C TYR A 305 14.10 -4.37 -20.38
N ARG A 306 14.71 -4.28 -19.20
CA ARG A 306 16.02 -4.85 -18.90
C ARG A 306 16.05 -5.34 -17.47
N SER A 307 16.71 -6.46 -17.22
CA SER A 307 16.94 -6.95 -15.87
C SER A 307 18.28 -7.65 -15.74
N TYR A 308 18.79 -7.69 -14.52
CA TYR A 308 20.00 -8.42 -14.15
C TYR A 308 19.63 -9.41 -13.04
N PHE A 309 19.84 -10.69 -13.30
CA PHE A 309 19.70 -11.72 -12.28
C PHE A 309 20.94 -11.72 -11.40
N PHE A 310 20.81 -11.10 -10.24
CA PHE A 310 21.86 -11.01 -9.22
C PHE A 310 22.00 -12.31 -8.43
N GLY A 311 20.92 -13.08 -8.29
CA GLY A 311 20.94 -14.41 -7.65
C GLY A 311 20.95 -14.40 -6.11
N PHE A 312 21.07 -13.24 -5.48
CA PHE A 312 21.04 -13.09 -4.03
C PHE A 312 19.92 -12.14 -3.58
N SER A 313 19.33 -12.40 -2.43
CA SER A 313 18.28 -11.55 -1.83
C SER A 313 18.85 -10.37 -1.02
N SER A 314 20.15 -10.11 -1.12
CA SER A 314 20.82 -9.02 -0.40
C SER A 314 22.02 -8.51 -1.19
N PRO A 315 22.15 -7.19 -1.39
CA PRO A 315 23.29 -6.57 -2.09
C PRO A 315 24.65 -6.89 -1.45
N LYS A 316 24.67 -7.29 -0.16
CA LYS A 316 25.88 -7.66 0.57
C LYS A 316 26.66 -8.80 -0.09
N ALA A 317 25.98 -9.67 -0.84
CA ALA A 317 26.60 -10.84 -1.44
C ALA A 317 27.71 -10.46 -2.43
N ASP A 318 27.46 -9.44 -3.26
CA ASP A 318 28.43 -8.87 -4.19
C ASP A 318 28.08 -7.40 -4.48
N PRO A 319 28.58 -6.45 -3.66
CA PRO A 319 28.32 -5.03 -3.81
C PRO A 319 28.76 -4.46 -5.16
N THR A 320 29.83 -5.02 -5.75
CA THR A 320 30.39 -4.56 -7.01
C THR A 320 29.45 -4.90 -8.15
N VAL A 321 29.06 -6.17 -8.28
CA VAL A 321 28.11 -6.62 -9.31
C VAL A 321 26.75 -5.94 -9.16
N TYR A 322 26.30 -5.73 -7.93
CA TYR A 322 25.08 -4.97 -7.65
C TYR A 322 25.15 -3.54 -8.23
N MET A 323 26.23 -2.81 -7.98
CA MET A 323 26.40 -1.45 -8.49
C MET A 323 26.65 -1.38 -10.00
N GLU A 324 27.33 -2.36 -10.57
CA GLU A 324 27.49 -2.49 -12.03
C GLU A 324 26.14 -2.69 -12.72
N ALA A 325 25.28 -3.56 -12.16
CA ALA A 325 23.92 -3.77 -12.66
C ALA A 325 23.07 -2.49 -12.59
N ILE A 326 23.10 -1.76 -11.48
CA ILE A 326 22.39 -0.46 -11.35
C ILE A 326 22.88 0.53 -12.40
N SER A 327 24.20 0.64 -12.58
CA SER A 327 24.80 1.57 -13.55
C SER A 327 24.40 1.22 -14.98
N ALA A 328 24.38 -0.07 -15.32
CA ALA A 328 23.94 -0.54 -16.63
C ALA A 328 22.45 -0.25 -16.88
N LEU A 329 21.57 -0.48 -15.91
CA LEU A 329 20.14 -0.15 -16.00
C LEU A 329 19.90 1.36 -16.16
N LEU A 330 20.66 2.19 -15.45
CA LEU A 330 20.61 3.64 -15.61
C LEU A 330 21.06 4.10 -17.00
N ASN A 331 22.10 3.48 -17.56
CA ASN A 331 22.55 3.74 -18.92
C ASN A 331 21.48 3.34 -19.95
N ASP A 332 20.85 2.17 -19.78
CA ASP A 332 19.75 1.72 -20.64
C ASP A 332 18.53 2.67 -20.59
N TYR A 333 18.21 3.21 -19.41
CA TYR A 333 17.19 4.25 -19.26
C TYR A 333 17.56 5.53 -20.02
N ALA A 334 18.79 6.04 -19.80
CA ALA A 334 19.27 7.26 -20.43
C ALA A 334 19.35 7.14 -21.97
N ALA A 335 19.70 5.95 -22.47
CA ALA A 335 19.78 5.66 -23.90
C ALA A 335 18.40 5.57 -24.57
N LYS A 336 17.34 5.25 -23.82
CA LYS A 336 15.98 5.15 -24.38
C LYS A 336 15.33 6.51 -24.54
N ASP A 337 15.05 7.18 -23.42
CA ASP A 337 14.41 8.50 -23.37
C ASP A 337 14.43 9.04 -21.94
N SER A 338 15.28 10.03 -21.67
CA SER A 338 15.41 10.65 -20.35
C SER A 338 14.25 11.58 -19.98
N THR A 339 13.31 11.84 -20.91
CA THR A 339 12.12 12.66 -20.65
C THR A 339 10.99 11.87 -19.98
N ILE A 340 11.04 10.53 -20.04
CA ILE A 340 10.11 9.66 -19.30
C ILE A 340 10.43 9.80 -17.80
N PRO A 341 9.46 10.10 -16.92
CA PRO A 341 9.75 10.20 -15.49
C PRO A 341 10.23 8.86 -14.92
N LEU A 342 11.26 8.89 -14.08
CA LEU A 342 11.88 7.71 -13.48
C LEU A 342 11.67 7.68 -11.98
N VAL A 343 11.08 6.60 -11.48
CA VAL A 343 10.99 6.27 -10.06
C VAL A 343 11.97 5.15 -9.73
N LEU A 344 12.98 5.46 -8.91
CA LEU A 344 13.92 4.47 -8.38
C LEU A 344 13.50 4.00 -6.99
N ASN A 345 13.22 2.71 -6.82
CA ASN A 345 13.04 2.09 -5.51
C ASN A 345 14.34 1.44 -5.06
N THR A 346 14.78 1.74 -3.84
CA THR A 346 16.01 1.18 -3.27
C THR A 346 15.74 0.10 -2.23
N ASP A 347 16.77 -0.67 -1.90
CA ASP A 347 16.70 -1.68 -0.83
C ASP A 347 16.49 -1.06 0.57
N GLY A 348 16.26 -1.93 1.56
CA GLY A 348 16.04 -1.54 2.96
C GLY A 348 17.28 -1.38 3.83
N TRP A 349 18.48 -1.44 3.25
CA TRP A 349 19.76 -1.52 3.97
C TRP A 349 20.35 -0.12 4.16
N ILE A 350 20.19 0.41 5.37
CA ILE A 350 20.40 1.83 5.67
C ILE A 350 21.65 2.14 6.51
N LYS A 351 22.49 1.15 6.79
CA LYS A 351 23.66 1.27 7.69
C LYS A 351 24.89 0.60 7.10
N SER A 352 26.07 1.10 7.46
CA SER A 352 27.37 0.56 7.02
C SER A 352 27.39 0.40 5.50
N MET A 353 27.74 -0.75 4.95
CA MET A 353 27.78 -1.01 3.51
C MET A 353 26.48 -0.64 2.77
N GLY A 354 25.30 -0.77 3.40
CA GLY A 354 24.05 -0.31 2.78
C GLY A 354 23.99 1.22 2.56
N TYR A 355 24.58 1.98 3.48
CA TYR A 355 24.74 3.42 3.33
C TYR A 355 25.68 3.77 2.18
N ASP A 356 26.80 3.06 2.06
CA ASP A 356 27.77 3.27 0.97
C ASP A 356 27.15 2.95 -0.40
N LEU A 357 26.37 1.87 -0.48
CA LEU A 357 25.61 1.47 -1.67
C LEU A 357 24.55 2.50 -2.05
N LEU A 358 23.81 3.02 -1.07
CA LEU A 358 22.85 4.10 -1.31
C LEU A 358 23.55 5.36 -1.82
N GLN A 359 24.71 5.72 -1.26
CA GLN A 359 25.51 6.86 -1.72
C GLN A 359 25.98 6.68 -3.16
N ALA A 360 26.48 5.49 -3.49
CA ALA A 360 26.90 5.16 -4.84
C ALA A 360 25.72 5.20 -5.82
N THR A 361 24.54 4.70 -5.41
CA THR A 361 23.31 4.73 -6.20
C THR A 361 22.84 6.17 -6.44
N LEU A 362 22.83 7.03 -5.42
CA LEU A 362 22.52 8.46 -5.55
C LEU A 362 23.47 9.16 -6.52
N SER A 363 24.76 8.84 -6.44
CA SER A 363 25.80 9.43 -7.29
C SER A 363 25.65 9.00 -8.75
N ALA A 364 25.32 7.74 -9.00
CA ALA A 364 25.09 7.21 -10.34
C ALA A 364 23.76 7.73 -10.93
N ALA A 365 22.68 7.67 -10.15
CA ALA A 365 21.34 8.01 -10.61
C ALA A 365 21.11 9.51 -10.77
N THR A 366 21.84 10.36 -10.04
CA THR A 366 21.67 11.83 -10.03
C THR A 366 20.19 12.27 -10.02
N PRO A 367 19.36 11.77 -9.09
CA PRO A 367 17.94 12.13 -9.03
C PRO A 367 17.76 13.60 -8.69
N GLU A 368 16.69 14.22 -9.21
CA GLU A 368 16.28 15.57 -8.79
C GLU A 368 15.52 15.57 -7.47
N HIS A 369 14.81 14.47 -7.17
CA HIS A 369 14.08 14.33 -5.92
C HIS A 369 14.58 13.10 -5.16
N VAL A 370 15.01 13.30 -3.92
CA VAL A 370 15.31 12.19 -3.01
C VAL A 370 14.26 12.15 -1.91
N VAL A 371 13.53 11.04 -1.82
CA VAL A 371 12.47 10.83 -0.83
C VAL A 371 12.93 9.81 0.20
N GLN A 372 13.08 10.25 1.45
CA GLN A 372 13.38 9.37 2.57
C GLN A 372 12.10 9.03 3.33
N VAL A 373 11.73 7.75 3.35
CA VAL A 373 10.62 7.25 4.17
C VAL A 373 11.16 6.81 5.53
N VAL A 374 10.80 7.55 6.57
CA VAL A 374 11.31 7.39 7.94
C VAL A 374 10.28 6.70 8.81
N ALA A 375 10.73 5.88 9.77
CA ALA A 375 9.89 5.36 10.84
C ALA A 375 10.28 5.97 12.19
N LEU A 376 9.35 6.03 13.15
CA LEU A 376 9.59 6.62 14.48
C LEU A 376 10.68 5.91 15.29
N SER A 377 10.99 4.65 14.98
CA SER A 377 12.00 3.89 15.72
C SER A 377 13.41 4.32 15.33
N LYS A 378 14.26 4.67 16.31
CA LYS A 378 15.69 4.95 16.13
C LYS A 378 16.46 3.85 15.36
N ALA A 379 16.02 2.60 15.46
CA ALA A 379 16.64 1.48 14.72
C ALA A 379 16.49 1.59 13.19
N LYS A 380 15.45 2.31 12.73
CA LYS A 380 15.07 2.48 11.33
C LYS A 380 15.36 3.89 10.78
N SER A 381 15.97 4.76 11.59
CA SER A 381 16.44 6.07 11.15
C SER A 381 17.89 6.00 10.67
N PHE A 382 18.21 6.79 9.66
CA PHE A 382 19.56 7.02 9.16
C PHE A 382 19.58 8.41 8.50
N ASP A 383 20.75 9.00 8.36
CA ASP A 383 20.92 10.20 7.54
C ASP A 383 21.10 9.77 6.09
N VAL A 384 20.51 10.49 5.13
CA VAL A 384 20.80 10.22 3.71
C VAL A 384 22.23 10.68 3.39
N PRO A 385 23.03 9.89 2.64
CA PRO A 385 24.39 10.28 2.26
C PRO A 385 24.43 11.63 1.56
N LEU A 386 25.48 12.42 1.90
CA LEU A 386 25.81 13.76 1.39
C LEU A 386 24.96 14.18 0.18
N ILE A 387 23.82 14.82 0.44
CA ILE A 387 23.13 15.59 -0.59
C ILE A 387 23.96 16.87 -0.72
N ASP A 388 24.66 16.97 -1.84
CA ASP A 388 25.26 18.21 -2.28
C ASP A 388 24.17 19.30 -2.22
N VAL A 389 24.41 20.37 -1.45
CA VAL A 389 23.43 21.43 -1.21
C VAL A 389 23.09 22.17 -2.51
N GLU A 390 23.95 22.07 -3.54
CA GLU A 390 23.66 22.54 -4.89
C GLU A 390 22.71 21.60 -5.66
N ARG A 391 22.58 20.34 -5.24
CA ARG A 391 21.73 19.30 -5.84
C ARG A 391 20.38 19.21 -5.13
N ARG A 392 19.50 20.11 -5.57
CA ARG A 392 18.02 20.07 -5.66
C ARG A 392 17.25 19.04 -4.81
N GLU A 393 16.27 19.59 -4.07
CA GLU A 393 15.17 19.05 -3.27
C GLU A 393 15.27 17.67 -2.56
N PHE A 394 15.33 17.74 -1.22
CA PHE A 394 15.23 16.60 -0.31
C PHE A 394 13.88 16.54 0.41
N HIS A 395 13.20 15.39 0.34
CA HIS A 395 11.87 15.18 0.92
C HIS A 395 11.93 14.14 2.05
N ILE A 396 11.49 14.51 3.26
CA ILE A 396 11.41 13.59 4.41
C ILE A 396 9.94 13.22 4.66
N LEU A 397 9.60 11.95 4.41
CA LEU A 397 8.30 11.39 4.77
C LEU A 397 8.39 10.79 6.17
N THR A 398 7.84 11.51 7.14
CA THR A 398 7.83 11.12 8.54
C THR A 398 6.41 10.88 9.05
N PRO A 399 6.19 9.87 9.91
CA PRO A 399 4.93 9.67 10.63
C PRO A 399 4.71 10.69 11.77
N VAL A 400 5.66 11.61 12.01
CA VAL A 400 5.49 12.70 12.97
C VAL A 400 4.36 13.64 12.49
N PRO A 401 3.35 13.93 13.32
CA PRO A 401 2.24 14.82 12.97
C PRO A 401 2.69 16.22 12.52
N PHE A 402 1.93 16.84 11.62
CA PHE A 402 2.25 18.16 11.05
C PHE A 402 2.30 19.25 12.13
N GLU A 403 1.48 19.12 13.17
CA GLU A 403 1.40 20.04 14.30
C GLU A 403 2.70 20.08 15.12
N ILE A 404 3.50 19.01 15.07
CA ILE A 404 4.83 18.96 15.67
C ILE A 404 5.86 19.50 14.68
N LEU A 405 5.74 19.11 13.40
CA LEU A 405 6.67 19.52 12.34
C LEU A 405 6.69 21.03 12.10
N GLN A 406 5.55 21.72 12.24
CA GLN A 406 5.49 23.19 12.10
C GLN A 406 6.37 23.94 13.12
N HIS A 407 6.73 23.28 14.23
CA HIS A 407 7.60 23.84 15.27
C HIS A 407 9.07 23.42 15.09
N VAL A 408 9.37 22.55 14.13
CA VAL A 408 10.75 22.16 13.81
C VAL A 408 11.40 23.29 13.02
N ASN A 409 12.29 24.03 13.68
CA ASN A 409 13.07 25.12 13.08
C ASN A 409 14.52 24.72 12.74
N LEU A 410 14.93 23.50 13.11
CA LEU A 410 16.29 23.00 12.91
C LEU A 410 16.23 21.51 12.54
N LEU A 411 16.79 21.17 11.38
CA LEU A 411 17.11 19.80 11.01
C LEU A 411 18.57 19.54 11.35
N VAL A 412 18.82 18.76 12.39
CA VAL A 412 20.17 18.36 12.79
C VAL A 412 20.57 17.11 12.01
N ARG A 413 21.69 17.19 11.29
CA ARG A 413 22.33 16.06 10.63
C ARG A 413 23.27 15.35 11.62
N GLY A 414 22.94 14.12 12.00
CA GLY A 414 23.74 13.31 12.94
C GLY A 414 23.40 13.48 14.42
N HIS A 415 24.26 12.92 15.27
CA HIS A 415 24.10 12.97 16.73
C HIS A 415 24.74 14.24 17.29
N ILE A 416 23.94 15.26 17.61
CA ILE A 416 24.39 16.31 18.53
C ILE A 416 24.19 15.80 19.94
N SER A 417 25.30 15.58 20.66
CA SER A 417 25.26 15.49 22.11
C SER A 417 24.93 16.88 22.63
N LEU A 418 23.64 17.17 22.82
CA LEU A 418 23.21 18.41 23.44
C LEU A 418 23.78 18.40 24.86
N ALA A 419 24.71 19.30 25.14
CA ALA A 419 25.18 19.50 26.50
C ALA A 419 23.96 19.78 27.39
N PHE A 420 23.87 19.11 28.53
CA PHE A 420 22.75 19.26 29.48
C PHE A 420 22.45 20.73 29.81
N GLN A 421 23.50 21.57 29.80
CA GLN A 421 23.45 23.02 30.00
C GLN A 421 22.60 23.79 28.98
N LEU A 422 22.35 23.24 27.77
CA LEU A 422 21.49 23.85 26.75
C LEU A 422 20.00 23.52 26.95
N LEU A 423 19.68 22.50 27.75
CA LEU A 423 18.30 22.04 27.99
C LEU A 423 17.72 22.60 29.30
N ASP A 424 18.56 23.19 30.15
CA ASP A 424 18.13 23.79 31.42
C ASP A 424 18.13 25.32 31.30
N GLN A 425 16.94 25.90 31.10
CA GLN A 425 16.72 27.34 31.09
C GLN A 425 17.01 28.02 32.45
N SER A 426 17.29 27.24 33.50
CA SER A 426 17.60 27.70 34.85
C SER A 426 19.02 27.42 35.31
N ALA A 427 19.91 26.92 34.44
CA ALA A 427 21.31 26.66 34.77
C ALA A 427 22.10 27.97 34.96
N VAL A 428 21.93 28.56 36.14
CA VAL A 428 22.80 29.61 36.69
C VAL A 428 24.21 29.03 36.81
N TYR A 429 25.19 29.78 36.32
CA TYR A 429 26.63 29.55 36.43
C TYR A 429 27.04 28.83 37.72
N GLY A 430 27.39 27.54 37.60
CA GLY A 430 27.91 26.75 38.70
C GLY A 430 28.55 25.46 38.19
N THR A 431 29.87 25.35 38.32
CA THR A 431 30.61 24.12 38.08
C THR A 431 30.17 23.03 39.06
N THR A 432 29.53 21.98 38.56
CA THR A 432 29.37 20.71 39.29
C THR A 432 30.25 19.65 38.63
N PRO A 433 31.35 19.20 39.28
CA PRO A 433 32.33 18.33 38.64
C PRO A 433 32.01 16.83 38.67
N TYR A 434 30.85 16.40 39.18
CA TYR A 434 30.50 14.98 39.23
C TYR A 434 28.99 14.80 39.01
N ALA A 435 28.60 14.48 37.78
CA ALA A 435 27.32 13.82 37.50
C ALA A 435 27.61 12.37 37.15
N VAL A 436 27.22 11.44 38.02
CA VAL A 436 27.31 10.00 37.78
C VAL A 436 26.29 9.64 36.71
N VAL A 437 26.76 9.28 35.52
CA VAL A 437 25.94 8.66 34.47
C VAL A 437 26.16 7.15 34.56
N ASP A 438 25.40 6.50 35.45
CA ASP A 438 25.04 5.07 35.47
C ASP A 438 24.59 4.65 36.88
N VAL A 439 23.45 5.16 37.31
CA VAL A 439 22.65 4.47 38.34
C VAL A 439 21.40 3.97 37.66
N LEU A 440 21.49 2.75 37.11
CA LEU A 440 20.32 1.92 36.90
C LEU A 440 19.75 1.58 38.29
N ALA A 441 18.87 2.44 38.80
CA ALA A 441 17.88 2.02 39.78
C ALA A 441 16.88 1.13 39.04
N ALA A 442 17.01 -0.17 39.25
CA ALA A 442 16.06 -1.15 38.78
C ALA A 442 14.72 -0.96 39.50
N GLU A 443 13.68 -0.61 38.73
CA GLU A 443 12.38 -1.27 38.79
C GLU A 443 11.82 -1.36 37.36
N GLY A 444 11.73 -2.60 36.84
CA GLY A 444 10.94 -2.91 35.63
C GLY A 444 11.71 -3.23 34.34
N THR A 445 12.77 -4.05 34.39
CA THR A 445 13.33 -4.71 33.19
C THR A 445 12.51 -5.94 32.80
N GLY A 446 12.09 -5.98 31.53
CA GLY A 446 11.64 -7.18 30.83
C GLY A 446 12.62 -7.57 29.71
N ALA A 447 13.41 -8.60 29.98
CA ALA A 447 14.20 -9.51 29.14
C ALA A 447 14.97 -9.02 27.87
N SER A 448 16.29 -9.22 27.93
CA SER A 448 17.22 -9.28 26.80
C SER A 448 17.35 -10.71 26.24
N LEU A 449 18.35 -10.95 25.37
CA LEU A 449 18.57 -12.12 24.53
C LEU A 449 18.49 -13.50 25.22
N MET A 450 18.07 -14.47 24.42
CA MET A 450 17.85 -15.90 24.70
C MET A 450 19.15 -16.61 25.14
N GLU A 451 19.22 -17.05 26.40
CA GLU A 451 20.23 -18.01 26.86
C GLU A 451 19.96 -19.42 26.29
N SER A 452 21.04 -20.14 25.95
CA SER A 452 20.96 -21.54 25.51
C SER A 452 20.38 -22.44 26.59
N ARG A 453 19.32 -23.19 26.27
CA ARG A 453 18.65 -24.10 27.21
C ARG A 453 19.49 -25.37 27.46
N ASN A 454 20.28 -25.38 28.53
CA ASN A 454 21.02 -26.57 28.99
C ASN A 454 20.24 -27.51 29.94
N ASN A 455 18.92 -27.39 30.02
CA ASN A 455 18.06 -28.23 30.88
C ASN A 455 17.15 -29.20 30.11
N LEU A 456 17.57 -29.66 28.93
CA LEU A 456 17.04 -30.89 28.34
C LEU A 456 17.71 -32.07 29.06
N LYS A 457 16.95 -32.81 29.89
CA LYS A 457 17.33 -34.18 30.25
C LYS A 457 17.41 -34.97 28.95
N ARG A 458 18.63 -35.27 28.48
CA ARG A 458 18.85 -36.28 27.45
C ARG A 458 18.21 -37.57 27.95
N LYS A 459 17.29 -38.12 27.16
CA LYS A 459 16.80 -39.48 27.34
C LYS A 459 18.05 -40.37 27.33
N LYS A 460 18.36 -41.02 28.46
CA LYS A 460 19.31 -42.13 28.44
C LYS A 460 18.62 -43.22 27.62
N GLU A 461 19.20 -43.57 26.49
CA GLU A 461 18.97 -44.89 25.92
C GLU A 461 19.52 -45.91 26.93
N MET A 462 18.60 -46.66 27.51
CA MET A 462 18.76 -48.04 28.00
C MET A 462 17.63 -48.74 27.24
N THR A 463 17.87 -49.58 26.23
CA THR A 463 18.90 -50.59 26.01
C THR A 463 18.94 -50.88 24.51
#